data_AF-A0A7C4UT22-F1
#
_entry.id   AF-A0A7C4UT22-F1
#
_cell.length_a   1.000
_cell.length_b   1.000
_cell.length_c   1.000
_cell.angle_alpha   90.00
_cell.angle_beta   90.00
_cell.angle_gamma   90.00
#
_symmetry.space_group_name_H-M   'P 1'
#
loop_
_entity.id
_entity.type
_entity.pdbx_description
1 polymer ?
#
loop_
_entity_poly.entity_id
_entity_poly.type
_entity_poly.pdbx_seq_one_letter_code
_entity_poly.pdbx_strand_id
1 'polypeptide(L)'
;FGWMGVLLDSRLYTLLALLSALAAGGVIGWWVRLARRQTTLYAHEARALAVLGASALLTTLGYLWYNLQFVQHQGRYLFPALIPIGLAFAAGLYHVTSPAGARPASLLLAGGAAILIIRGFITHDPSLFWAALLAGLALVLALQGWWGSRRTQRVMLAAVYAGLWALDWLCLFAFIVPALAG
;
A
#
# COMPACT_ATOMS: atom_id res chain seq x y z
N PHE A 1 -27.07 3.56 -3.55
CA PHE A 1 -25.63 3.90 -3.49
C PHE A 1 -25.36 5.23 -2.76
N GLY A 2 -26.14 5.58 -1.72
CA GLY A 2 -26.02 6.89 -1.03
C GLY A 2 -24.79 7.06 -0.14
N TRP A 3 -24.26 5.96 0.40
CA TRP A 3 -23.03 5.89 1.20
C TRP A 3 -21.71 6.15 0.44
N MET A 4 -21.69 6.15 -0.89
CA MET A 4 -20.47 6.42 -1.68
C MET A 4 -20.09 7.91 -1.73
N GLY A 5 -20.94 8.81 -1.20
CA GLY A 5 -20.68 10.24 -1.11
C GLY A 5 -19.99 10.69 0.19
N VAL A 6 -19.76 9.77 1.14
CA VAL A 6 -19.12 10.11 2.42
C VAL A 6 -17.61 10.28 2.21
N LEU A 7 -17.18 11.53 2.12
CA LEU A 7 -15.79 11.91 1.99
C LEU A 7 -15.10 11.75 3.35
N LEU A 8 -14.06 10.92 3.41
CA LEU A 8 -13.20 10.81 4.58
C LEU A 8 -12.25 12.01 4.65
N ASP A 9 -11.63 12.21 5.82
CA ASP A 9 -10.56 13.20 5.98
C ASP A 9 -9.40 12.92 4.99
N SER A 10 -8.92 13.97 4.32
CA SER A 10 -7.79 13.92 3.38
C SER A 10 -6.54 13.24 3.95
N ARG A 11 -6.31 13.34 5.26
CA ARG A 11 -5.20 12.68 5.97
C ARG A 11 -5.32 11.16 5.90
N LEU A 12 -6.53 10.61 6.05
CA LEU A 12 -6.76 9.17 5.96
C LEU A 12 -6.48 8.66 4.54
N TYR A 13 -6.92 9.38 3.52
CA TYR A 13 -6.60 9.05 2.13
C TYR A 13 -5.08 9.09 1.87
N THR A 14 -4.39 10.08 2.42
CA THR A 14 -2.93 10.21 2.27
C THR A 14 -2.19 9.07 2.99
N LEU A 15 -2.63 8.67 4.17
CA LEU A 15 -2.08 7.52 4.91
C LEU A 15 -2.29 6.21 4.14
N LEU A 16 -3.50 5.98 3.62
CA LEU A 16 -3.81 4.81 2.80
C LEU A 16 -3.02 4.80 1.49
N ALA A 17 -2.83 5.98 0.87
CA ALA A 17 -2.00 6.12 -0.33
C ALA A 17 -0.53 5.80 -0.03
N LEU A 18 0.01 6.27 1.09
CA LEU A 18 1.38 5.96 1.53
C LEU A 18 1.54 4.45 1.78
N LEU A 19 0.60 3.83 2.47
CA LEU A 19 0.61 2.39 2.72
C LEU A 19 0.52 1.58 1.43
N SER A 20 -0.34 2.01 0.50
CA SER A 20 -0.47 1.40 -0.83
C SER A 20 0.79 1.55 -1.66
N ALA A 21 1.45 2.72 -1.59
CA ALA A 21 2.74 2.96 -2.24
C ALA A 21 3.85 2.06 -1.66
N LEU A 22 3.88 1.84 -0.34
CA LEU A 22 4.80 0.91 0.30
C LEU A 22 4.56 -0.53 -0.15
N ALA A 23 3.30 -0.96 -0.20
CA ALA A 23 2.94 -2.29 -0.69
C ALA A 23 3.36 -2.45 -2.17
N ALA A 24 3.03 -1.48 -3.02
CA ALA A 24 3.45 -1.46 -4.42
C ALA A 24 4.98 -1.50 -4.57
N GLY A 25 5.71 -0.68 -3.80
CA GLY A 25 7.16 -0.69 -3.76
C GLY A 25 7.75 -2.03 -3.32
N GLY A 26 7.10 -2.70 -2.37
CA GLY A 26 7.46 -4.07 -1.96
C GLY A 26 7.30 -5.09 -3.08
N VAL A 27 6.20 -5.03 -3.84
CA VAL A 27 5.97 -5.89 -5.01
C VAL A 27 7.03 -5.63 -6.08
N ILE A 28 7.32 -4.37 -6.39
CA ILE A 28 8.34 -3.98 -7.36
C ILE A 28 9.72 -4.48 -6.91
N GLY A 29 10.07 -4.28 -5.64
CA GLY A 29 11.33 -4.77 -5.06
C GLY A 29 11.46 -6.30 -5.18
N TRP A 30 10.38 -7.03 -4.92
CA TRP A 30 10.35 -8.48 -5.10
C TRP A 30 10.56 -8.89 -6.56
N TRP A 31 9.86 -8.24 -7.50
CA TRP A 31 10.04 -8.49 -8.94
C TRP A 31 11.46 -8.18 -9.43
N VAL A 32 12.08 -7.09 -8.97
CA VAL A 32 13.47 -6.76 -9.30
C VAL A 32 14.42 -7.84 -8.81
N ARG A 33 14.20 -8.39 -7.62
CA ARG A 33 15.02 -9.47 -7.08
C ARG A 33 14.84 -10.78 -7.84
N LEU A 34 13.62 -11.07 -8.28
CA LEU A 34 13.32 -12.20 -9.16
C LEU A 34 14.03 -12.05 -10.51
N ALA A 35 13.97 -10.87 -11.13
CA ALA A 35 14.66 -10.57 -12.38
C ALA A 35 16.19 -10.66 -12.24
N ARG A 36 16.73 -10.28 -11.08
CA ARG A 36 18.16 -10.42 -10.73
C ARG A 36 18.55 -11.84 -10.28
N ARG A 37 17.64 -12.82 -10.37
CA ARG A 37 17.84 -14.22 -9.94
C ARG A 37 18.28 -14.38 -8.48
N GLN A 38 17.93 -13.41 -7.63
CA GLN A 38 18.19 -13.45 -6.20
C GLN A 38 17.10 -14.19 -5.42
N THR A 39 16.02 -14.57 -6.12
CA THR A 39 14.91 -15.38 -5.64
C THR A 39 14.53 -16.35 -6.75
N THR A 40 14.16 -17.57 -6.39
CA THR A 40 13.69 -18.58 -7.33
C THR A 40 12.20 -18.81 -7.15
N LEU A 41 11.50 -19.08 -8.25
CA LEU A 41 10.12 -19.52 -8.24
C LEU A 41 10.06 -20.98 -8.66
N TYR A 42 9.22 -21.76 -7.99
CA TYR A 42 8.86 -23.08 -8.48
C TYR A 42 7.91 -22.96 -9.69
N ALA A 43 7.92 -23.98 -10.55
CA ALA A 43 7.11 -23.99 -11.77
C ALA A 43 5.59 -23.89 -11.52
N HIS A 44 5.12 -24.30 -10.34
CA HIS A 44 3.71 -24.16 -9.95
C HIS A 44 3.38 -22.74 -9.48
N GLU A 45 4.30 -22.07 -8.77
CA GLU A 45 4.14 -20.67 -8.33
C GLU A 45 4.11 -19.73 -9.54
N ALA A 46 4.98 -19.95 -10.52
CA ALA A 46 5.00 -19.18 -11.76
C ALA A 46 3.67 -19.32 -12.52
N ARG A 47 3.11 -20.53 -12.58
CA ARG A 47 1.79 -20.78 -13.20
C ARG A 47 0.67 -20.09 -12.43
N ALA A 48 0.68 -20.17 -11.10
CA ALA A 48 -0.32 -19.49 -10.26
C ALA A 48 -0.27 -17.96 -10.45
N LEU A 49 0.93 -17.38 -10.47
CA LEU A 49 1.12 -15.95 -10.74
C LEU A 49 0.67 -15.56 -12.15
N ALA A 50 0.91 -16.41 -13.15
CA ALA A 50 0.45 -16.16 -14.52
C ALA A 50 -1.09 -16.15 -14.60
N VAL A 51 -1.78 -17.08 -13.93
CA VAL A 51 -3.25 -17.12 -13.88
C VAL A 51 -3.81 -15.89 -13.15
N LEU A 52 -3.23 -15.52 -12.00
CA LEU A 52 -3.65 -14.33 -11.25
C LEU A 52 -3.40 -13.04 -12.04
N GLY A 53 -2.25 -12.94 -12.71
CA GLY A 53 -1.90 -11.81 -13.58
C GLY A 53 -2.86 -11.70 -14.77
N ALA A 54 -3.18 -12.82 -15.43
CA ALA A 54 -4.15 -12.86 -16.51
C ALA A 54 -5.56 -12.44 -16.03
N SER A 55 -6.00 -12.91 -14.86
CA SER A 55 -7.28 -12.51 -14.26
C SER A 55 -7.34 -11.01 -13.97
N ALA A 56 -6.28 -10.46 -13.37
CA ALA A 56 -6.18 -9.02 -13.11
C ALA A 56 -6.17 -8.19 -14.40
N LEU A 57 -5.40 -8.63 -15.40
CA LEU A 57 -5.30 -7.97 -16.70
C LEU A 57 -6.64 -7.98 -17.43
N LEU A 58 -7.29 -9.14 -17.56
CA LEU A 58 -8.58 -9.27 -18.23
C LEU A 58 -9.67 -8.43 -17.54
N THR A 59 -9.70 -8.42 -16.20
CA THR A 59 -10.63 -7.58 -15.44
C THR A 59 -10.38 -6.09 -15.70
N THR A 60 -9.11 -5.68 -15.71
CA THR A 60 -8.72 -4.28 -15.97
C THR A 60 -9.05 -3.86 -17.40
N LEU A 61 -8.76 -4.71 -18.39
CA LEU A 61 -9.11 -4.47 -19.79
C LEU A 61 -10.62 -4.39 -19.98
N GLY A 62 -11.39 -5.27 -19.34
CA GLY A 62 -12.85 -5.22 -19.36
C GLY A 62 -13.39 -3.92 -18.75
N TYR A 63 -12.82 -3.49 -17.62
CA TYR A 63 -13.16 -2.21 -17.01
C TYR A 63 -12.87 -1.01 -17.93
N LEU A 64 -11.68 -0.98 -18.55
CA LEU A 64 -11.30 0.10 -19.48
C LEU A 64 -12.19 0.09 -20.72
N TRP A 65 -12.42 -1.07 -21.32
CA TRP A 65 -13.31 -1.23 -22.47
C TRP A 65 -14.72 -0.72 -22.17
N TYR A 66 -15.27 -1.09 -21.02
CA TYR A 66 -16.58 -0.62 -20.59
C TYR A 66 -16.63 0.91 -20.42
N ASN A 67 -15.56 1.50 -19.87
CA ASN A 67 -15.45 2.95 -19.67
C ASN A 67 -15.32 3.75 -20.96
N LEU A 68 -14.81 3.15 -22.04
CA LEU A 68 -14.78 3.79 -23.37
C LEU A 68 -16.19 3.92 -23.97
N GLN A 69 -17.11 3.03 -23.60
CA GLN A 69 -18.49 3.02 -24.10
C GLN A 69 -19.42 3.83 -23.18
N PHE A 70 -19.24 3.68 -21.87
CA PHE A 70 -20.06 4.33 -20.84
C PHE A 70 -19.14 4.87 -19.75
N VAL A 71 -19.03 6.21 -19.65
CA VAL A 71 -18.19 6.86 -18.65
C VAL A 71 -18.70 6.54 -17.25
N GLN A 72 -18.09 5.52 -16.63
CA GLN A 72 -18.49 4.94 -15.35
C GLN A 72 -17.23 4.54 -14.59
N HIS A 73 -16.52 5.55 -14.05
CA HIS A 73 -15.28 5.37 -13.28
C HIS A 73 -15.51 4.78 -11.88
N GLN A 74 -16.46 3.85 -11.76
CA GLN A 74 -16.82 3.22 -10.50
C GLN A 74 -15.91 2.03 -10.24
N GLY A 75 -15.21 2.03 -9.10
CA GLY A 75 -14.35 0.92 -8.68
C GLY A 75 -15.08 -0.43 -8.54
N ARG A 76 -16.43 -0.44 -8.51
CA ARG A 76 -17.24 -1.68 -8.43
C ARG A 76 -16.93 -2.69 -9.55
N TYR A 77 -16.52 -2.21 -10.72
CA TYR A 77 -16.17 -3.07 -11.84
C TYR A 77 -14.82 -3.77 -11.68
N LEU A 78 -13.99 -3.33 -10.73
CA LEU A 78 -12.73 -3.99 -10.35
C LEU A 78 -12.91 -5.04 -9.25
N PHE A 79 -14.15 -5.34 -8.79
CA PHE A 79 -14.41 -6.38 -7.80
C PHE A 79 -13.74 -7.74 -8.12
N PRO A 80 -13.79 -8.24 -9.37
CA PRO A 80 -13.11 -9.49 -9.71
C PRO A 80 -11.58 -9.43 -9.52
N ALA A 81 -10.99 -8.23 -9.67
CA ALA A 81 -9.56 -8.00 -9.45
C ALA A 81 -9.18 -7.84 -7.97
N LEU A 82 -10.15 -7.84 -7.04
CA LEU A 82 -9.84 -7.72 -5.61
C LEU A 82 -8.93 -8.84 -5.09
N ILE A 83 -9.10 -10.06 -5.62
CA ILE A 83 -8.26 -11.21 -5.23
C ILE A 83 -6.79 -10.94 -5.61
N PRO A 84 -6.44 -10.69 -6.89
CA PRO A 84 -5.06 -10.42 -7.25
C PRO A 84 -4.52 -9.13 -6.63
N ILE A 85 -5.34 -8.07 -6.48
CA ILE A 85 -4.94 -6.82 -5.82
C ILE A 85 -4.62 -7.06 -4.33
N GLY A 86 -5.48 -7.76 -3.60
CA GLY A 86 -5.30 -8.07 -2.20
C GLY A 86 -4.07 -8.94 -1.95
N LEU A 87 -3.84 -9.93 -2.82
CA LEU A 87 -2.62 -10.74 -2.75
C LEU A 87 -1.37 -9.90 -3.04
N ALA A 88 -1.39 -9.06 -4.07
CA ALA A 88 -0.28 -8.18 -4.39
C ALA A 88 0.03 -7.22 -3.23
N PHE A 89 -1.01 -6.64 -2.62
CA PHE A 89 -0.88 -5.77 -1.46
C PHE A 89 -0.23 -6.50 -0.28
N ALA A 90 -0.73 -7.69 0.08
CA ALA A 90 -0.21 -8.50 1.18
C ALA A 90 1.24 -8.95 0.92
N ALA A 91 1.54 -9.43 -0.30
CA ALA A 91 2.88 -9.84 -0.70
C ALA A 91 3.85 -8.66 -0.71
N GLY A 92 3.40 -7.50 -1.15
CA GLY A 92 4.14 -6.24 -1.11
C GLY A 92 4.52 -5.83 0.31
N LEU A 93 3.55 -5.80 1.21
CA LEU A 93 3.80 -5.53 2.63
C LEU A 93 4.73 -6.57 3.26
N TYR A 94 4.54 -7.85 2.93
CA TYR A 94 5.43 -8.91 3.39
C TYR A 94 6.87 -8.66 2.93
N HIS A 95 7.06 -8.26 1.67
CA HIS A 95 8.40 -7.97 1.15
C HIS A 95 9.01 -6.71 1.76
N VAL A 96 8.26 -5.60 1.85
CA VAL A 96 8.77 -4.31 2.34
C VAL A 96 9.15 -4.37 3.82
N THR A 97 8.48 -5.23 4.61
CA THR A 97 8.81 -5.47 6.03
C THR A 97 9.88 -6.55 6.22
N SER A 98 10.26 -7.27 5.18
CA SER A 98 11.39 -8.21 5.25
C SER A 98 12.71 -7.44 5.35
N PRO A 99 13.75 -7.98 6.02
CA PRO A 99 15.02 -7.26 6.14
C PRO A 99 15.63 -6.81 4.81
N ALA A 100 15.41 -7.58 3.75
CA ALA A 100 15.91 -7.25 2.41
C ALA A 100 15.14 -6.10 1.73
N GLY A 101 13.82 -6.02 1.92
CA GLY A 101 12.98 -4.96 1.38
C GLY A 101 12.94 -3.69 2.24
N ALA A 102 13.12 -3.86 3.56
CA ALA A 102 13.04 -2.77 4.52
C ALA A 102 14.19 -1.77 4.37
N ARG A 103 15.39 -2.23 3.97
CA ARG A 103 16.56 -1.36 3.72
C ARG A 103 16.34 -0.34 2.60
N PRO A 104 16.01 -0.74 1.35
CA PRO A 104 15.75 0.25 0.31
C PRO A 104 14.53 1.11 0.65
N ALA A 105 13.49 0.54 1.26
CA ALA A 105 12.30 1.29 1.67
C ALA A 105 12.62 2.36 2.73
N SER A 106 13.46 2.05 3.73
CA SER A 106 13.87 3.03 4.74
C SER A 106 14.65 4.19 4.13
N LEU A 107 15.54 3.92 3.17
CA LEU A 107 16.29 4.96 2.47
C LEU A 107 15.37 5.86 1.63
N LEU A 108 14.39 5.27 0.93
CA LEU A 108 13.41 6.03 0.14
C LEU A 108 12.54 6.93 1.04
N LEU A 109 12.05 6.40 2.17
CA LEU A 109 11.26 7.19 3.12
C LEU A 109 12.09 8.28 3.81
N ALA A 110 13.35 8.00 4.17
CA ALA A 110 14.24 9.00 4.74
C ALA A 110 14.55 10.12 3.73
N GLY A 111 14.78 9.76 2.46
CA GLY A 111 14.92 10.72 1.37
C GLY A 111 13.65 11.58 1.19
N GLY A 112 12.47 10.96 1.21
CA GLY A 112 11.19 11.66 1.17
C GLY A 112 11.01 12.64 2.34
N ALA A 113 11.33 12.22 3.56
CA ALA A 113 11.29 13.07 4.74
C ALA A 113 12.25 14.27 4.60
N ALA A 114 13.49 14.04 4.14
CA ALA A 114 14.45 15.10 3.90
C ALA A 114 13.96 16.10 2.84
N ILE A 115 13.37 15.63 1.74
CA ILE A 115 12.78 16.48 0.71
C ILE A 115 11.66 17.35 1.29
N LEU A 116 10.76 16.79 2.11
CA LEU A 116 9.68 17.56 2.74
C LEU A 116 10.22 18.63 3.69
N ILE A 117 11.27 18.31 4.45
CA ILE A 117 11.92 19.26 5.36
C ILE A 117 12.56 20.39 4.57
N ILE A 118 13.39 20.07 3.57
CA ILE A 118 14.08 21.06 2.72
C ILE A 118 13.06 21.96 2.02
N ARG A 119 12.03 21.36 1.41
CA ARG A 119 10.95 22.12 0.77
C ARG A 119 10.26 23.03 1.79
N GLY A 120 9.95 22.51 2.98
CA GLY A 120 9.33 23.27 4.06
C GLY A 120 10.12 24.50 4.50
N PHE A 121 11.45 24.39 4.53
CA PHE A 121 12.34 25.54 4.78
C PHE A 121 12.31 26.56 3.64
N ILE A 122 12.26 26.11 2.38
CA ILE A 122 12.19 27.00 1.20
C ILE A 122 10.85 27.71 1.11
N THR A 123 9.75 27.01 1.37
CA THR A 123 8.38 27.55 1.26
C THR A 123 7.89 28.22 2.54
N HIS A 124 8.69 28.24 3.61
CA HIS A 124 8.31 28.69 4.95
C HIS A 124 7.03 28.04 5.52
N ASP A 125 6.66 26.86 4.99
CA ASP A 125 5.51 26.06 5.44
C ASP A 125 5.94 24.61 5.62
N PRO A 126 6.65 24.30 6.72
CA PRO A 126 7.13 22.96 6.96
C PRO A 126 5.98 22.06 7.39
N SER A 127 5.67 21.08 6.55
CA SER A 127 4.75 19.98 6.88
C SER A 127 5.40 18.98 7.86
N LEU A 128 5.75 19.48 9.05
CA LEU A 128 6.46 18.77 10.12
C LEU A 128 5.82 17.43 10.45
N PHE A 129 4.49 17.37 10.47
CA PHE A 129 3.75 16.13 10.71
C PHE A 129 4.10 15.04 9.70
N TRP A 130 4.04 15.34 8.40
CA TRP A 130 4.32 14.36 7.34
C TRP A 130 5.80 14.01 7.27
N ALA A 131 6.68 14.99 7.45
CA ALA A 131 8.12 14.74 7.56
C ALA A 131 8.46 13.82 8.74
N ALA A 132 7.89 14.07 9.92
CA ALA A 132 8.08 13.25 11.11
C ALA A 132 7.50 11.83 10.93
N LEU A 133 6.33 11.70 10.28
CA LEU A 133 5.75 10.40 9.95
C LEU A 133 6.67 9.59 9.03
N LEU A 134 7.16 10.19 7.93
CA LEU A 134 8.07 9.52 7.01
C LEU A 134 9.39 9.15 7.69
N ALA A 135 9.94 10.03 8.52
CA ALA A 135 11.16 9.77 9.29
C ALA A 135 10.95 8.63 10.31
N GLY A 136 9.81 8.61 11.01
CA GLY A 136 9.46 7.55 11.95
C GLY A 136 9.31 6.19 11.25
N LEU A 137 8.59 6.14 10.12
CA LEU A 137 8.47 4.93 9.31
C LEU A 137 9.83 4.48 8.74
N ALA A 138 10.66 5.42 8.29
CA ALA A 138 12.02 5.15 7.83
C ALA A 138 12.86 4.52 8.94
N LEU A 139 12.77 5.04 10.17
CA LEU A 139 13.47 4.49 11.33
C LEU A 139 12.99 3.07 11.67
N VAL A 140 11.69 2.83 11.69
CA VAL A 140 11.13 1.49 11.95
C VAL A 140 11.62 0.48 10.89
N LEU A 141 11.57 0.85 9.61
CA LEU A 141 12.06 -0.01 8.53
C LEU A 141 13.59 -0.16 8.54
N ALA A 142 14.33 0.88 8.95
CA ALA A 142 15.77 0.81 9.14
C ALA A 142 16.12 -0.25 10.20
N LEU A 143 15.50 -0.15 11.38
CA LEU A 143 15.70 -1.11 12.47
C LEU A 143 15.40 -2.54 12.01
N GLN A 144 14.30 -2.72 11.27
CA GLN A 144 13.93 -4.01 10.70
C GLN A 144 14.91 -4.49 9.60
N GLY A 145 15.46 -3.58 8.80
CA GLY A 145 16.40 -3.88 7.73
C GLY A 145 17.78 -4.33 8.22
N TRP A 146 18.27 -3.71 9.30
CA TRP A 146 19.61 -3.98 9.84
C TRP A 146 19.63 -4.99 10.97
N TRP A 147 18.63 -4.96 11.87
CA TRP A 147 18.58 -5.80 13.07
C TRP A 147 17.33 -6.68 13.18
N GLY A 148 16.42 -6.57 12.20
CA GLY A 148 15.14 -7.28 12.22
C GLY A 148 15.27 -8.79 12.04
N SER A 149 14.33 -9.50 12.64
CA SER A 149 14.14 -10.95 12.51
C SER A 149 12.81 -11.28 11.82
N ARG A 150 12.58 -12.57 11.53
CA ARG A 150 11.26 -13.04 11.07
C ARG A 150 10.16 -12.81 12.11
N ARG A 151 10.50 -12.80 13.40
CA ARG A 151 9.52 -12.56 14.48
C ARG A 151 9.06 -11.11 14.47
N THR A 152 9.99 -10.17 14.41
CA THR A 152 9.66 -8.73 14.35
C THR A 152 8.89 -8.39 13.08
N GLN A 153 9.25 -9.00 11.94
CA GLN A 153 8.47 -8.88 10.69
C GLN A 153 7.00 -9.27 10.88
N ARG A 154 6.73 -10.43 11.51
CA ARG A 154 5.36 -10.89 11.78
C ARG A 154 4.60 -9.92 12.67
N VAL A 155 5.25 -9.38 13.70
CA VAL A 155 4.64 -8.37 14.58
C VAL A 155 4.30 -7.10 13.81
N MET A 156 5.19 -6.62 12.94
CA MET A 156 4.93 -5.45 12.10
C MET A 156 3.74 -5.66 11.17
N LEU A 157 3.67 -6.83 10.50
CA LEU A 157 2.54 -7.17 9.64
C LEU A 157 1.24 -7.26 10.43
N ALA A 158 1.26 -7.93 11.59
CA ALA A 158 0.10 -8.02 12.46
C ALA A 158 -0.37 -6.63 12.92
N ALA A 159 0.55 -5.73 13.28
CA ALA A 159 0.24 -4.36 13.64
C ALA A 159 -0.40 -3.58 12.49
N VAL A 160 0.10 -3.72 11.26
CA VAL A 160 -0.50 -3.07 10.07
C VAL A 160 -1.91 -3.59 9.82
N TYR A 161 -2.13 -4.91 9.84
CA TYR A 161 -3.46 -5.48 9.62
C TYR A 161 -4.43 -5.17 10.76
N ALA A 162 -3.98 -5.18 12.01
CA ALA A 162 -4.79 -4.72 13.14
C ALA A 162 -5.14 -3.24 13.03
N GLY A 163 -4.22 -2.41 12.54
CA GLY A 163 -4.46 -1.00 12.26
C GLY A 163 -5.49 -0.78 11.15
N LEU A 164 -5.43 -1.56 10.06
CA LEU A 164 -6.45 -1.53 9.00
C LEU A 164 -7.81 -1.96 9.51
N TRP A 165 -7.87 -3.03 10.31
CA TRP A 165 -9.12 -3.47 10.94
C TRP A 165 -9.71 -2.40 11.88
N ALA A 166 -8.87 -1.76 12.69
CA ALA A 166 -9.30 -0.67 13.56
C ALA A 166 -9.75 0.57 12.76
N LEU A 167 -9.07 0.86 11.64
CA LEU A 167 -9.46 1.92 10.72
C LEU A 167 -10.82 1.64 10.09
N ASP A 168 -11.10 0.41 9.68
CA ASP A 168 -12.41 0.04 9.13
C ASP A 168 -13.53 0.27 10.15
N TRP A 169 -13.30 -0.12 11.41
CA TRP A 169 -14.21 0.19 12.51
C TRP A 169 -14.41 1.69 12.70
N LEU A 170 -13.31 2.46 12.72
CA LEU A 170 -13.37 3.91 12.87
C LEU A 170 -14.12 4.57 11.70
N CYS A 171 -13.86 4.15 10.47
CA CYS A 171 -14.57 4.63 9.28
C CYS A 171 -16.08 4.36 9.37
N LEU A 172 -16.47 3.18 9.83
CA LEU A 172 -17.88 2.80 9.98
C LEU A 172 -18.59 3.69 10.99
N PHE A 173 -18.05 3.81 12.22
CA PHE A 173 -18.75 4.49 13.31
C PHE A 173 -18.56 6.00 13.34
N ALA A 174 -17.42 6.51 12.88
CA ALA A 174 -17.14 7.95 12.91
C ALA A 174 -17.63 8.69 11.66
N PHE A 175 -17.74 8.02 10.51
CA PHE A 175 -18.10 8.67 9.25
C PHE A 175 -19.39 8.13 8.63
N ILE A 176 -19.51 6.80 8.46
CA ILE A 176 -20.62 6.21 7.72
C ILE A 176 -21.93 6.25 8.51
N VAL A 177 -21.95 5.75 9.75
CA VAL A 177 -23.16 5.71 10.58
C VAL A 177 -23.73 7.13 10.82
N PRO A 178 -22.93 8.14 11.20
CA PRO A 178 -23.44 9.50 11.35
C PRO A 178 -24.00 10.09 10.06
N ALA A 179 -23.37 9.80 8.91
CA ALA A 179 -23.83 10.30 7.61
C ALA A 179 -25.14 9.64 7.13
N LEU A 180 -25.54 8.49 7.70
CA LEU A 180 -26.81 7.82 7.40
C LEU A 180 -27.92 8.19 8.39
N ALA A 181 -27.55 8.74 9.55
CA ALA A 181 -28.48 9.11 10.62
C ALA A 181 -28.96 10.58 10.53
N GLY A 182 -28.27 11.42 9.75
CA GLY A 182 -28.68 12.79 9.41
C GLY A 182 -29.30 12.87 8.04
#